data_AF-A0A2G2DZ11-F1
#
_entry.id   AF-A0A2G2DZ11-F1
#
_cell.length_a   1.000
_cell.length_b   1.000
_cell.length_c   1.000
_cell.angle_alpha   90.00
_cell.angle_beta   90.00
_cell.angle_gamma   90.00
#
_symmetry.space_group_name_H-M   'P 1'
#
loop_
_entity.id
_entity.type
_entity.pdbx_description
1 polymer ?
#
loop_
_entity_poly.entity_id
_entity_poly.type
_entity_poly.pdbx_seq_one_letter_code
_entity_poly.pdbx_strand_id
1 'polypeptide(L)'
;MPTVQLVEDPSVKASCAPLRTLQQEVSKAYFAARKEKVTYETTVVEHTTKKGQTLGKIAKEHGVKSKDVKRTKTTKYLQVGEIVEVTKKEKKGIEVTFKKVDEASMGSTVYIVVETLHLQGEKVLINIKQGEEDVLAKKDGLVTVQQDDKDETKLTATIGDYCEEEEITNKDDFIDWAIVKIKLSPKDATKNKEWKDGLECAGTKKASLYLLIDVHSENSLSDFKSAYLLYKGFKGATDDSVIANHFLNEDGAWFTVKQSETIHIYHTGEITELDLKNTKKVSYVYHDKDDKEHDLGVFDVIEADKWKKCSKTEKTGWKKVIAGGKTRWYQYDEGKTPLVKVKLPISYNKDGVEIYLKDNTTREYMNPESYACFLGALAENGYDDVTFNGFTSKDGTGAPSVTHYNGIAGDLRYLRKDKKISSLHIDTDPDELDIVRQEKLIDALVKFGWNSFLSFNITIDEKAFILKKSTHMSHHHHHLHLNKGDFSANYK
;
A
#
# COMPACT_ATOMS: atom_id res chain seq x y z
N MET A 1 17.70 -39.73 -79.19
CA MET A 1 16.99 -39.59 -77.90
C MET A 1 15.58 -39.13 -78.20
N PRO A 2 14.52 -39.72 -77.63
CA PRO A 2 13.18 -39.19 -77.82
C PRO A 2 12.98 -37.96 -76.93
N THR A 3 12.42 -36.91 -77.53
CA THR A 3 12.03 -35.67 -76.84
C THR A 3 10.71 -35.93 -76.11
N VAL A 4 10.72 -35.86 -74.78
CA VAL A 4 9.50 -35.90 -73.96
C VAL A 4 8.94 -34.49 -73.88
N GLN A 5 7.74 -34.27 -74.44
CA GLN A 5 6.96 -33.07 -74.15
C GLN A 5 6.05 -33.36 -72.96
N LEU A 6 6.23 -32.60 -71.88
CA LEU A 6 5.29 -32.55 -70.77
C LEU A 6 4.08 -31.73 -71.24
N VAL A 7 2.92 -32.38 -71.31
CA VAL A 7 1.64 -31.71 -71.52
C VAL A 7 1.09 -31.39 -70.14
N GLU A 8 0.93 -30.11 -69.82
CA GLU A 8 0.25 -29.71 -68.59
C GLU A 8 -1.18 -30.21 -68.62
N ASP A 9 -1.56 -31.00 -67.61
CA ASP A 9 -2.90 -31.53 -67.44
C ASP A 9 -3.86 -30.40 -67.01
N PRO A 10 -4.85 -30.02 -67.85
CA PRO A 10 -5.81 -28.95 -67.54
C PRO A 10 -6.71 -29.27 -66.35
N SER A 11 -6.73 -30.52 -65.86
CA SER A 11 -7.53 -30.96 -64.73
C SER A 11 -6.87 -30.70 -63.36
N VAL A 12 -5.59 -30.31 -63.32
CA VAL A 12 -4.92 -29.87 -62.10
C VAL A 12 -5.23 -28.40 -61.85
N LYS A 13 -6.46 -28.10 -61.38
CA LYS A 13 -6.69 -26.86 -60.64
C LYS A 13 -5.91 -26.96 -59.34
N ALA A 14 -4.74 -26.31 -59.29
CA ALA A 14 -4.07 -26.01 -58.03
C ALA A 14 -4.94 -25.02 -57.24
N SER A 15 -6.04 -25.48 -56.64
CA SER A 15 -6.77 -24.75 -55.61
C SER A 15 -6.14 -25.02 -54.25
N CYS A 16 -4.82 -24.80 -54.14
CA CYS A 16 -4.28 -24.48 -52.83
C CYS A 16 -4.61 -23.00 -52.61
N ALA A 17 -5.40 -22.71 -51.58
CA ALA A 17 -5.44 -21.35 -51.05
C ALA A 17 -3.99 -20.90 -50.82
N PRO A 18 -3.61 -19.65 -51.15
CA PRO A 18 -2.27 -19.18 -50.87
C PRO A 18 -1.97 -19.42 -49.39
N LEU A 19 -0.83 -20.05 -49.10
CA LEU A 19 -0.33 -20.21 -47.74
C LEU A 19 -0.28 -18.81 -47.11
N ARG A 20 -1.19 -18.53 -46.18
CA ARG A 20 -1.06 -17.34 -45.33
C ARG A 20 0.07 -17.63 -44.36
N THR A 21 1.17 -16.91 -44.50
CA THR A 21 2.21 -16.85 -43.48
C THR A 21 1.57 -16.35 -42.20
N LEU A 22 1.55 -17.19 -41.18
CA LEU A 22 1.12 -16.84 -39.84
C LEU A 22 2.18 -15.86 -39.27
N GLN A 23 1.90 -14.56 -39.30
CA GLN A 23 2.85 -13.57 -38.80
C GLN A 23 2.84 -13.60 -37.27
N GLN A 24 3.98 -13.95 -36.69
CA GLN A 24 4.17 -13.92 -35.24
C GLN A 24 4.40 -12.47 -34.80
N GLU A 25 3.79 -12.08 -33.68
CA GLU A 25 3.77 -10.68 -33.30
C GLU A 25 3.95 -10.49 -31.79
N VAL A 26 4.77 -9.51 -31.41
CA VAL A 26 4.70 -8.85 -30.11
C VAL A 26 3.93 -7.54 -30.31
N SER A 27 2.67 -7.54 -29.87
CA SER A 27 1.71 -6.47 -30.12
C SER A 27 1.91 -5.30 -29.16
N LYS A 28 2.14 -5.60 -27.88
CA LYS A 28 2.24 -4.60 -26.82
C LYS A 28 3.15 -5.08 -25.70
N ALA A 29 3.80 -4.15 -25.02
CA ALA A 29 4.38 -4.40 -23.71
C ALA A 29 4.23 -3.16 -22.82
N TYR A 30 3.80 -3.35 -21.58
CA TYR A 30 3.54 -2.24 -20.66
C TYR A 30 3.59 -2.67 -19.19
N PHE A 31 3.72 -1.68 -18.31
CA PHE A 31 3.55 -1.86 -16.87
C PHE A 31 2.05 -1.81 -16.52
N ALA A 32 1.62 -2.68 -15.60
CA ALA A 32 0.23 -2.86 -15.22
C ALA A 32 0.04 -3.09 -13.72
N ALA A 33 -1.17 -2.83 -13.23
CA ALA A 33 -1.66 -3.26 -11.93
C ALA A 33 -2.65 -4.41 -12.11
N ARG A 34 -2.46 -5.51 -11.35
CA ARG A 34 -3.44 -6.60 -11.22
C ARG A 34 -4.68 -6.07 -10.49
N LYS A 35 -5.86 -6.34 -11.04
CA LYS A 35 -7.16 -6.03 -10.44
C LYS A 35 -7.98 -7.31 -10.38
N GLU A 36 -8.60 -7.52 -9.23
CA GLU A 36 -9.37 -8.72 -8.95
C GLU A 36 -10.81 -8.37 -8.70
N LYS A 37 -11.70 -9.23 -9.18
CA LYS A 37 -13.14 -9.09 -8.98
C LYS A 37 -13.71 -10.46 -8.67
N VAL A 38 -14.21 -10.62 -7.45
CA VAL A 38 -14.88 -11.85 -7.03
C VAL A 38 -16.13 -12.05 -7.89
N THR A 39 -16.21 -13.20 -8.55
CA THR A 39 -17.38 -13.61 -9.32
C THR A 39 -18.25 -14.51 -8.45
N TYR A 40 -19.56 -14.36 -8.61
CA TYR A 40 -20.55 -15.11 -7.84
C TYR A 40 -21.46 -15.87 -8.79
N GLU A 41 -21.72 -17.13 -8.47
CA GLU A 41 -22.81 -17.87 -9.07
C GLU A 41 -24.07 -17.62 -8.25
N THR A 42 -25.18 -17.32 -8.94
CA THR A 42 -26.46 -17.04 -8.30
C THR A 42 -27.40 -18.19 -8.58
N THR A 43 -27.86 -18.85 -7.54
CA THR A 43 -28.90 -19.89 -7.61
C THR A 43 -30.15 -19.39 -6.92
N VAL A 44 -31.31 -19.70 -7.51
CA VAL A 44 -32.62 -19.38 -6.91
C VAL A 44 -33.25 -20.67 -6.45
N VAL A 45 -33.56 -20.75 -5.16
CA VAL A 45 -34.21 -21.90 -4.54
C VAL A 45 -35.61 -21.50 -4.10
N GLU A 46 -36.61 -22.27 -4.48
CA GLU A 46 -37.97 -22.08 -3.99
C GLU A 46 -38.12 -22.60 -2.56
N HIS A 47 -38.78 -21.82 -1.70
CA HIS A 47 -39.10 -22.21 -0.33
C HIS A 47 -40.58 -22.03 -0.05
N THR A 48 -41.24 -23.09 0.41
CA THR A 48 -42.65 -23.03 0.83
C THR A 48 -42.77 -22.57 2.28
N THR A 49 -43.50 -21.48 2.51
CA THR A 49 -43.65 -20.85 3.82
C THR A 49 -44.46 -21.70 4.80
N LYS A 50 -43.99 -21.75 6.05
CA LYS A 50 -44.66 -22.44 7.18
C LYS A 50 -45.30 -21.43 8.14
N LYS A 51 -46.26 -21.90 8.96
CA LYS A 51 -46.93 -21.07 9.98
C LYS A 51 -45.90 -20.39 10.91
N GLY A 52 -45.99 -19.07 11.04
CA GLY A 52 -45.10 -18.27 11.91
C GLY A 52 -43.70 -17.97 11.33
N GLN A 53 -43.42 -18.35 10.07
CA GLN A 53 -42.23 -17.91 9.37
C GLN A 53 -42.37 -16.45 8.91
N THR A 54 -41.25 -15.74 8.97
CA THR A 54 -41.06 -14.41 8.38
C THR A 54 -39.95 -14.52 7.34
N LEU A 55 -39.84 -13.53 6.42
CA LEU A 55 -38.73 -13.51 5.45
C LEU A 55 -37.36 -13.60 6.12
N GLY A 56 -37.19 -12.96 7.29
CA GLY A 56 -35.94 -13.05 8.06
C GLY A 56 -35.67 -14.44 8.66
N LYS A 57 -36.71 -15.17 9.08
CA LYS A 57 -36.55 -16.57 9.52
C LYS A 57 -36.17 -17.49 8.36
N ILE A 58 -36.79 -17.30 7.20
CA ILE A 58 -36.48 -18.05 5.97
C ILE A 58 -35.06 -17.74 5.51
N ALA A 59 -34.66 -16.46 5.52
CA ALA A 59 -33.30 -16.05 5.18
C ALA A 59 -32.27 -16.71 6.11
N LYS A 60 -32.53 -16.74 7.42
CA LYS A 60 -31.67 -17.41 8.40
C LYS A 60 -31.59 -18.93 8.17
N GLU A 61 -32.69 -19.58 7.81
CA GLU A 61 -32.74 -21.03 7.48
C GLU A 61 -31.86 -21.35 6.26
N HIS A 62 -31.78 -20.44 5.29
CA HIS A 62 -30.98 -20.60 4.08
C HIS A 62 -29.59 -19.95 4.13
N GLY A 63 -29.21 -19.36 5.28
CA GLY A 63 -27.91 -18.68 5.43
C GLY A 63 -27.75 -17.39 4.61
N VAL A 64 -28.84 -16.74 4.21
CA VAL A 64 -28.84 -15.51 3.39
C VAL A 64 -29.40 -14.31 4.15
N LYS A 65 -29.38 -13.11 3.55
CA LYS A 65 -30.00 -11.91 4.13
C LYS A 65 -31.46 -11.82 3.71
N SER A 66 -32.31 -11.20 4.54
CA SER A 66 -33.75 -11.06 4.25
C SER A 66 -34.07 -10.42 2.90
N LYS A 67 -33.19 -9.54 2.39
CA LYS A 67 -33.32 -8.90 1.08
C LYS A 67 -33.17 -9.87 -0.11
N ASP A 68 -32.54 -11.01 0.12
CA ASP A 68 -32.30 -12.05 -0.89
C ASP A 68 -33.46 -13.07 -0.94
N VAL A 69 -34.48 -12.89 -0.09
CA VAL A 69 -35.72 -13.67 -0.12
C VAL A 69 -36.83 -12.80 -0.72
N LYS A 70 -37.25 -13.15 -1.93
CA LYS A 70 -38.30 -12.44 -2.68
C LYS A 70 -39.61 -13.20 -2.63
N ARG A 71 -40.69 -12.45 -2.45
CA ARG A 71 -42.03 -13.01 -2.51
C ARG A 71 -42.48 -13.10 -3.95
N THR A 72 -43.08 -14.23 -4.31
CA THR A 72 -43.71 -14.40 -5.62
C THR A 72 -45.10 -13.75 -5.69
N LYS A 73 -45.69 -13.39 -4.53
CA LYS A 73 -47.01 -12.78 -4.41
C LYS A 73 -46.95 -11.38 -3.79
N THR A 74 -47.87 -10.50 -4.22
CA THR A 74 -47.97 -9.10 -3.79
C THR A 74 -48.93 -8.86 -2.61
N THR A 75 -49.39 -9.91 -1.94
CA THR A 75 -50.35 -9.78 -0.82
C THR A 75 -49.74 -9.01 0.35
N LYS A 76 -50.55 -8.34 1.16
CA LYS A 76 -50.07 -7.49 2.27
C LYS A 76 -49.24 -8.25 3.33
N TYR A 77 -49.52 -9.53 3.53
CA TYR A 77 -48.83 -10.38 4.52
C TYR A 77 -48.39 -11.70 3.88
N LEU A 78 -47.27 -12.25 4.36
CA LEU A 78 -46.75 -13.56 3.97
C LEU A 78 -47.77 -14.64 4.35
N GLN A 79 -48.26 -15.40 3.37
CA GLN A 79 -49.24 -16.45 3.60
C GLN A 79 -48.56 -17.78 3.89
N VAL A 80 -49.22 -18.71 4.60
CA VAL A 80 -48.75 -20.09 4.77
C VAL A 80 -48.94 -20.85 3.46
N GLY A 81 -47.94 -21.62 3.03
CA GLY A 81 -47.95 -22.32 1.75
C GLY A 81 -47.62 -21.44 0.53
N GLU A 82 -47.24 -20.18 0.74
CA GLU A 82 -46.71 -19.29 -0.29
C GLU A 82 -45.30 -19.75 -0.69
N ILE A 83 -44.98 -19.70 -1.98
CA ILE A 83 -43.61 -19.92 -2.47
C ILE A 83 -42.87 -18.59 -2.43
N VAL A 84 -41.70 -18.58 -1.81
CA VAL A 84 -40.75 -17.48 -1.89
C VAL A 84 -39.49 -17.95 -2.59
N GLU A 85 -38.89 -17.06 -3.38
CA GLU A 85 -37.62 -17.29 -4.06
C GLU A 85 -36.49 -16.85 -3.15
N VAL A 86 -35.60 -17.78 -2.81
CA VAL A 86 -34.40 -17.54 -2.02
C VAL A 86 -33.21 -17.48 -2.97
N THR A 87 -32.64 -16.30 -3.13
CA THR A 87 -31.44 -16.11 -3.95
C THR A 87 -30.20 -16.43 -3.12
N LYS A 88 -29.45 -17.46 -3.49
CA LYS A 88 -28.14 -17.79 -2.91
C LYS A 88 -27.05 -17.29 -3.84
N LYS A 89 -25.97 -16.76 -3.24
CA LYS A 89 -24.77 -16.33 -3.96
C LYS A 89 -23.59 -17.09 -3.41
N GLU A 90 -22.98 -17.90 -4.24
CA GLU A 90 -21.79 -18.66 -3.89
C GLU A 90 -20.60 -18.09 -4.66
N LYS A 91 -19.43 -18.01 -4.02
CA LYS A 91 -18.20 -17.56 -4.68
C LYS A 91 -17.89 -18.56 -5.80
N LYS A 92 -17.91 -18.09 -7.05
CA LYS A 92 -17.55 -18.89 -8.22
C LYS A 92 -16.05 -18.89 -8.45
N GLY A 93 -15.40 -17.76 -8.18
CA GLY A 93 -13.96 -17.58 -8.34
C GLY A 93 -13.60 -16.10 -8.42
N ILE A 94 -12.48 -15.82 -9.08
CA ILE A 94 -11.91 -14.49 -9.21
C ILE A 94 -11.66 -14.21 -10.71
N GLU A 95 -12.21 -13.12 -11.20
CA GLU A 95 -11.88 -12.55 -12.50
C GLU A 95 -10.69 -11.60 -12.30
N VAL A 96 -9.62 -11.83 -13.06
CA VAL A 96 -8.40 -11.00 -13.01
C VAL A 96 -8.29 -10.15 -14.26
N THR A 97 -7.83 -8.92 -14.10
CA THR A 97 -7.51 -8.02 -15.22
C THR A 97 -6.21 -7.28 -14.94
N PHE A 98 -5.46 -6.98 -15.99
CA PHE A 98 -4.26 -6.15 -15.92
C PHE A 98 -4.57 -4.79 -16.51
N LYS A 99 -4.55 -3.77 -15.65
CA LYS A 99 -4.76 -2.39 -16.08
C LYS A 99 -3.42 -1.69 -16.20
N LYS A 100 -3.12 -1.18 -17.39
CA LYS A 100 -1.95 -0.33 -17.65
C LYS A 100 -1.80 0.76 -16.57
N VAL A 101 -0.56 1.00 -16.17
CA VAL A 101 -0.17 2.11 -15.29
C VAL A 101 0.99 2.87 -15.91
N ASP A 102 0.91 4.20 -15.87
CA ASP A 102 1.95 5.08 -16.44
C ASP A 102 2.98 5.53 -15.42
N GLU A 103 2.67 5.40 -14.13
CA GLU A 103 3.59 5.73 -13.05
C GLU A 103 3.45 4.77 -11.86
N ALA A 104 4.54 4.62 -11.12
CA ALA A 104 4.56 3.96 -9.82
C ALA A 104 5.61 4.58 -8.91
N SER A 105 5.50 4.30 -7.62
CA SER A 105 6.52 4.68 -6.65
C SER A 105 7.55 3.57 -6.47
N MET A 106 8.80 3.94 -6.19
CA MET A 106 9.84 3.02 -5.77
C MET A 106 9.34 2.14 -4.62
N GLY A 107 9.61 0.84 -4.71
CA GLY A 107 9.16 -0.19 -3.77
C GLY A 107 7.76 -0.75 -4.05
N SER A 108 7.01 -0.17 -4.99
CA SER A 108 5.69 -0.69 -5.38
C SER A 108 5.83 -2.02 -6.14
N THR A 109 4.85 -2.90 -5.96
CA THR A 109 4.69 -4.08 -6.81
C THR A 109 3.92 -3.70 -8.07
N VAL A 110 4.45 -4.05 -9.24
CA VAL A 110 3.79 -3.87 -10.54
C VAL A 110 3.93 -5.14 -11.37
N TYR A 111 3.13 -5.24 -12.43
CA TYR A 111 3.22 -6.30 -13.41
C TYR A 111 3.77 -5.75 -14.72
N ILE A 112 4.53 -6.55 -15.45
CA ILE A 112 4.83 -6.30 -16.86
C ILE A 112 3.98 -7.27 -17.66
N VAL A 113 3.23 -6.74 -18.62
CA VAL A 113 2.39 -7.53 -19.54
C VAL A 113 2.97 -7.38 -20.93
N VAL A 114 3.16 -8.50 -21.61
CA VAL A 114 3.56 -8.59 -23.02
C VAL A 114 2.47 -9.34 -23.76
N GLU A 115 1.72 -8.63 -24.60
CA GLU A 115 0.66 -9.21 -25.43
C GLU A 115 1.24 -9.65 -26.76
N THR A 116 0.96 -10.88 -27.16
CA THR A 116 1.52 -11.49 -28.36
C THR A 116 0.44 -12.09 -29.25
N LEU A 117 0.85 -12.56 -30.43
CA LEU A 117 0.02 -13.36 -31.32
C LEU A 117 0.86 -14.50 -31.87
N HIS A 118 0.34 -15.73 -31.77
CA HIS A 118 0.95 -16.95 -32.33
C HIS A 118 2.34 -17.28 -31.77
N LEU A 119 2.54 -17.00 -30.48
CA LEU A 119 3.79 -17.25 -29.74
C LEU A 119 3.57 -18.04 -28.44
N GLN A 120 2.42 -18.70 -28.30
CA GLN A 120 2.06 -19.49 -27.12
C GLN A 120 3.13 -20.54 -26.80
N GLY A 121 3.55 -20.62 -25.53
CA GLY A 121 4.59 -21.54 -25.05
C GLY A 121 6.03 -21.09 -25.32
N GLU A 122 6.25 -20.01 -26.09
CA GLU A 122 7.59 -19.45 -26.30
C GLU A 122 8.02 -18.61 -25.07
N LYS A 123 9.34 -18.50 -24.86
CA LYS A 123 9.91 -17.65 -23.81
C LYS A 123 10.04 -16.21 -24.26
N VAL A 124 9.77 -15.28 -23.35
CA VAL A 124 10.01 -13.85 -23.51
C VAL A 124 11.08 -13.43 -22.52
N LEU A 125 12.10 -12.77 -23.04
CA LEU A 125 13.08 -12.03 -22.28
C LEU A 125 12.66 -10.56 -22.20
N ILE A 126 12.72 -10.02 -21.00
CA ILE A 126 12.28 -8.66 -20.69
C ILE A 126 13.39 -7.96 -19.94
N ASN A 127 13.85 -6.84 -20.47
CA ASN A 127 14.72 -5.92 -19.75
C ASN A 127 14.00 -4.60 -19.52
N ILE A 128 14.21 -4.03 -18.34
CA ILE A 128 13.78 -2.67 -18.03
C ILE A 128 14.99 -1.77 -18.19
N LYS A 129 14.86 -0.70 -18.95
CA LYS A 129 15.95 0.24 -19.23
C LYS A 129 15.62 1.64 -18.74
N GLN A 130 16.66 2.33 -18.28
CA GLN A 130 16.62 3.75 -17.96
C GLN A 130 16.52 4.56 -19.25
N GLY A 131 15.59 5.50 -19.31
CA GLY A 131 15.36 6.41 -20.42
C GLY A 131 16.16 7.70 -20.32
N GLU A 132 15.45 8.80 -20.08
CA GLU A 132 15.90 10.17 -20.39
C GLU A 132 17.21 10.62 -19.71
N GLU A 133 17.38 10.34 -18.41
CA GLU A 133 18.48 10.82 -17.57
C GLU A 133 19.10 9.67 -16.75
N ASP A 134 20.31 9.88 -16.22
CA ASP A 134 20.98 8.93 -15.30
C ASP A 134 20.33 9.00 -13.90
N VAL A 135 19.29 8.19 -13.65
CA VAL A 135 18.54 8.21 -12.39
C VAL A 135 18.67 6.89 -11.62
N LEU A 136 18.05 5.81 -12.09
CA LEU A 136 18.12 4.49 -11.43
C LEU A 136 19.26 3.62 -11.98
N ALA A 137 19.68 3.94 -13.20
CA ALA A 137 20.83 3.39 -13.90
C ALA A 137 21.39 4.46 -14.84
N LYS A 138 22.48 4.16 -15.56
CA LYS A 138 22.89 4.98 -16.71
C LYS A 138 21.80 4.97 -17.77
N LYS A 139 21.64 6.08 -18.50
CA LYS A 139 20.79 6.16 -19.70
C LYS A 139 21.04 4.96 -20.62
N ASP A 140 19.95 4.32 -21.04
CA ASP A 140 19.89 3.07 -21.81
C ASP A 140 20.48 1.82 -21.15
N GLY A 141 20.90 1.96 -19.89
CA GLY A 141 21.39 0.89 -19.02
C GLY A 141 20.26 0.09 -18.38
N LEU A 142 20.61 -1.12 -17.95
CA LEU A 142 19.69 -2.06 -17.29
C LEU A 142 19.33 -1.58 -15.89
N VAL A 143 18.04 -1.63 -15.58
CA VAL A 143 17.48 -1.30 -14.27
C VAL A 143 17.32 -2.59 -13.47
N THR A 144 17.87 -2.63 -12.26
CA THR A 144 17.76 -3.79 -11.35
C THR A 144 16.45 -3.72 -10.56
N VAL A 145 15.60 -4.73 -10.67
CA VAL A 145 14.33 -4.83 -9.91
C VAL A 145 14.31 -6.13 -9.10
N GLN A 146 13.31 -6.25 -8.23
CA GLN A 146 13.07 -7.49 -7.49
C GLN A 146 12.07 -8.40 -8.21
N GLN A 147 12.42 -9.66 -8.41
CA GLN A 147 11.53 -10.75 -8.82
C GLN A 147 11.76 -11.93 -7.86
N ASP A 148 10.69 -12.48 -7.28
CA ASP A 148 10.75 -13.61 -6.32
C ASP A 148 11.82 -13.43 -5.22
N ASP A 149 11.85 -12.22 -4.63
CA ASP A 149 12.79 -11.79 -3.59
C ASP A 149 14.27 -11.83 -3.99
N LYS A 150 14.58 -11.74 -5.28
CA LYS A 150 15.95 -11.64 -5.84
C LYS A 150 16.09 -10.41 -6.73
N ASP A 151 17.30 -9.88 -6.79
CA ASP A 151 17.66 -8.79 -7.72
C ASP A 151 17.88 -9.34 -9.12
N GLU A 152 17.11 -8.83 -10.08
CA GLU A 152 17.16 -9.24 -11.48
C GLU A 152 17.24 -8.02 -12.41
N THR A 153 18.01 -8.17 -13.49
CA THR A 153 18.06 -7.20 -14.61
C THR A 153 17.52 -7.78 -15.92
N LYS A 154 17.34 -9.10 -15.96
CA LYS A 154 16.82 -9.87 -17.08
C LYS A 154 15.70 -10.76 -16.56
N LEU A 155 14.47 -10.39 -16.88
CA LEU A 155 13.28 -11.13 -16.50
C LEU A 155 12.91 -12.09 -17.62
N THR A 156 12.33 -13.24 -17.25
CA THR A 156 11.87 -14.24 -18.21
C THR A 156 10.43 -14.66 -17.88
N ALA A 157 9.61 -14.88 -18.91
CA ALA A 157 8.28 -15.45 -18.79
C ALA A 157 7.96 -16.35 -19.97
N THR A 158 7.09 -17.33 -19.77
CA THR A 158 6.53 -18.16 -20.84
C THR A 158 5.16 -17.60 -21.24
N ILE A 159 4.90 -17.48 -22.54
CA ILE A 159 3.63 -16.96 -23.06
C ILE A 159 2.51 -17.97 -22.79
N GLY A 160 1.45 -17.53 -22.12
CA GLY A 160 0.31 -18.35 -21.72
C GLY A 160 0.46 -19.06 -20.37
N ASP A 161 1.61 -18.94 -19.71
CA ASP A 161 1.94 -19.67 -18.47
C ASP A 161 1.69 -18.84 -17.20
N TYR A 162 0.76 -17.89 -17.25
CA TYR A 162 0.62 -16.92 -16.16
C TYR A 162 0.13 -17.52 -14.83
N CYS A 163 -0.78 -18.50 -14.86
CA CYS A 163 -1.54 -18.80 -13.65
C CYS A 163 -1.98 -20.24 -13.42
N GLU A 164 -1.37 -20.85 -12.40
CA GLU A 164 -1.81 -22.11 -11.81
C GLU A 164 -2.94 -21.92 -10.78
N GLU A 165 -3.23 -20.69 -10.30
CA GLU A 165 -4.25 -20.43 -9.26
C GLU A 165 -5.64 -20.92 -9.68
N GLU A 166 -6.20 -21.93 -9.00
CA GLU A 166 -7.47 -22.56 -9.37
C GLU A 166 -8.68 -21.62 -9.29
N GLU A 167 -8.61 -20.59 -8.43
CA GLU A 167 -9.71 -19.64 -8.24
C GLU A 167 -9.89 -18.68 -9.43
N ILE A 168 -8.89 -18.51 -10.29
CA ILE A 168 -8.98 -17.59 -11.43
C ILE A 168 -9.83 -18.20 -12.54
N THR A 169 -10.92 -17.50 -12.90
CA THR A 169 -11.92 -18.02 -13.85
C THR A 169 -11.69 -17.66 -15.31
N ASN A 170 -10.81 -16.68 -15.59
CA ASN A 170 -10.58 -16.15 -16.93
C ASN A 170 -9.14 -16.36 -17.41
N LYS A 171 -8.56 -17.53 -17.12
CA LYS A 171 -7.18 -17.86 -17.48
C LYS A 171 -6.94 -17.80 -18.99
N ASP A 172 -7.94 -18.19 -19.77
CA ASP A 172 -7.89 -18.22 -21.23
C ASP A 172 -7.69 -16.83 -21.86
N ASP A 173 -8.03 -15.75 -21.14
CA ASP A 173 -7.79 -14.37 -21.60
C ASP A 173 -6.28 -14.07 -21.74
N PHE A 174 -5.42 -14.86 -21.09
CA PHE A 174 -3.98 -14.63 -21.00
C PHE A 174 -3.15 -15.64 -21.79
N ILE A 175 -3.77 -16.48 -22.62
CA ILE A 175 -3.07 -17.55 -23.36
C ILE A 175 -1.98 -17.01 -24.29
N ASP A 176 -2.19 -15.82 -24.85
CA ASP A 176 -1.24 -15.14 -25.72
C ASP A 176 -0.39 -14.08 -24.99
N TRP A 177 -0.38 -14.09 -23.64
CA TRP A 177 0.29 -13.07 -22.84
C TRP A 177 1.45 -13.68 -22.05
N ALA A 178 2.57 -12.95 -21.97
CA ALA A 178 3.60 -13.17 -20.96
C ALA A 178 3.44 -12.12 -19.87
N ILE A 179 3.34 -12.55 -18.61
CA ILE A 179 3.08 -11.66 -17.47
C ILE A 179 4.12 -11.92 -16.38
N VAL A 180 4.79 -10.86 -15.94
CA VAL A 180 5.80 -10.91 -14.87
C VAL A 180 5.41 -10.00 -13.72
N LYS A 181 5.46 -10.51 -12.48
CA LYS A 181 5.33 -9.70 -11.26
C LYS A 181 6.71 -9.24 -10.80
N ILE A 182 6.86 -7.94 -10.54
CA ILE A 182 8.10 -7.35 -10.02
C ILE A 182 7.83 -6.37 -8.88
N LYS A 183 8.84 -6.11 -8.06
CA LYS A 183 8.89 -4.99 -7.14
C LYS A 183 9.92 -3.95 -7.63
N LEU A 184 9.50 -2.69 -7.75
CA LEU A 184 10.28 -1.58 -8.30
C LEU A 184 11.30 -1.05 -7.30
N SER A 185 12.20 -1.91 -6.85
CA SER A 185 13.32 -1.55 -5.99
C SER A 185 14.33 -2.68 -5.96
N PRO A 186 15.64 -2.40 -5.90
CA PRO A 186 16.65 -3.39 -5.55
C PRO A 186 16.46 -3.85 -4.09
N LYS A 187 16.78 -5.12 -3.84
CA LYS A 187 16.87 -5.74 -2.51
C LYS A 187 18.20 -5.39 -1.85
N ASP A 188 19.26 -5.30 -2.65
CA ASP A 188 20.55 -4.83 -2.17
C ASP A 188 20.44 -3.40 -1.62
N ALA A 189 20.86 -3.20 -0.36
CA ALA A 189 20.70 -1.93 0.34
C ALA A 189 21.52 -0.80 -0.30
N THR A 190 22.68 -1.10 -0.87
CA THR A 190 23.53 -0.11 -1.54
C THR A 190 22.86 0.37 -2.83
N LYS A 191 22.42 -0.54 -3.70
CA LYS A 191 21.68 -0.19 -4.92
C LYS A 191 20.37 0.51 -4.63
N ASN A 192 19.66 0.09 -3.58
CA ASN A 192 18.43 0.74 -3.13
C ASN A 192 18.71 2.20 -2.71
N LYS A 193 19.83 2.43 -2.01
CA LYS A 193 20.29 3.78 -1.68
C LYS A 193 20.66 4.58 -2.93
N GLU A 194 21.35 3.98 -3.91
CA GLU A 194 21.66 4.64 -5.19
C GLU A 194 20.38 5.08 -5.93
N TRP A 195 19.32 4.27 -5.91
CA TRP A 195 18.02 4.65 -6.47
C TRP A 195 17.42 5.85 -5.75
N LYS A 196 17.44 5.86 -4.41
CA LYS A 196 16.94 6.98 -3.60
C LYS A 196 17.72 8.26 -3.91
N ASP A 197 19.05 8.19 -3.89
CA ASP A 197 19.93 9.33 -4.14
C ASP A 197 19.76 9.84 -5.59
N GLY A 198 19.64 8.94 -6.58
CA GLY A 198 19.40 9.28 -7.97
C GLY A 198 18.07 10.01 -8.18
N LEU A 199 16.99 9.50 -7.58
CA LEU A 199 15.68 10.17 -7.60
C LEU A 199 15.71 11.53 -6.88
N GLU A 200 16.48 11.68 -5.81
CA GLU A 200 16.60 12.96 -5.10
C GLU A 200 17.38 14.01 -5.92
N CYS A 201 18.45 13.58 -6.60
CA CYS A 201 19.31 14.45 -7.41
C CYS A 201 18.73 14.81 -8.77
N ALA A 202 17.86 13.98 -9.34
CA ALA A 202 17.21 14.26 -10.63
C ALA A 202 16.33 15.52 -10.53
N GLY A 203 16.45 16.44 -11.50
CA GLY A 203 15.69 17.70 -11.49
C GLY A 203 14.17 17.49 -11.49
N THR A 204 13.71 16.40 -12.09
CA THR A 204 12.30 15.98 -12.15
C THR A 204 11.84 15.17 -10.94
N LYS A 205 12.78 14.70 -10.11
CA LYS A 205 12.57 13.69 -9.05
C LYS A 205 11.91 12.40 -9.52
N LYS A 206 12.14 12.05 -10.78
CA LYS A 206 11.49 10.96 -11.50
C LYS A 206 12.51 10.24 -12.36
N ALA A 207 12.31 8.95 -12.55
CA ALA A 207 13.00 8.14 -13.54
C ALA A 207 12.03 7.74 -14.64
N SER A 208 12.47 7.87 -15.88
CA SER A 208 11.72 7.45 -17.07
C SER A 208 12.22 6.08 -17.50
N LEU A 209 11.33 5.11 -17.65
CA LEU A 209 11.65 3.72 -17.98
C LEU A 209 10.98 3.27 -19.28
N TYR A 210 11.64 2.32 -19.96
CA TYR A 210 11.10 1.60 -21.10
C TYR A 210 11.44 0.11 -21.03
N LEU A 211 10.72 -0.69 -21.80
CA LEU A 211 10.92 -2.14 -21.89
C LEU A 211 11.66 -2.49 -23.17
N LEU A 212 12.58 -3.44 -23.08
CA LEU A 212 13.18 -4.12 -24.22
C LEU A 212 12.69 -5.57 -24.20
N ILE A 213 12.02 -6.00 -25.27
CA ILE A 213 11.37 -7.31 -25.35
C ILE A 213 12.08 -8.19 -26.37
N ASP A 214 12.42 -9.42 -25.99
CA ASP A 214 13.08 -10.35 -26.88
C ASP A 214 12.41 -11.74 -26.76
N VAL A 215 11.76 -12.17 -27.84
CA VAL A 215 11.14 -13.50 -27.93
C VAL A 215 11.91 -14.47 -28.84
N HIS A 216 13.13 -14.12 -29.24
CA HIS A 216 13.90 -14.86 -30.24
C HIS A 216 15.19 -15.49 -29.69
N SER A 217 15.93 -14.83 -28.80
CA SER A 217 17.26 -15.29 -28.40
C SER A 217 17.29 -16.60 -27.61
N GLU A 218 16.25 -16.89 -26.81
CA GLU A 218 16.18 -18.10 -25.96
C GLU A 218 15.33 -19.24 -26.53
N ASN A 219 14.57 -18.96 -27.57
CA ASN A 219 13.77 -19.96 -28.25
C ASN A 219 14.59 -20.51 -29.41
N SER A 220 14.43 -21.80 -29.71
CA SER A 220 15.08 -22.44 -30.87
C SER A 220 14.42 -21.99 -32.18
N LEU A 221 14.42 -20.69 -32.45
CA LEU A 221 13.92 -20.08 -33.66
C LEU A 221 15.10 -19.91 -34.60
N SER A 222 15.26 -20.90 -35.49
CA SER A 222 16.24 -20.91 -36.58
C SER A 222 16.45 -19.52 -37.22
N ASP A 223 17.69 -19.19 -37.57
CA ASP A 223 18.21 -17.92 -38.14
C ASP A 223 17.36 -17.25 -39.25
N PHE A 224 16.42 -17.96 -39.86
CA PHE A 224 15.49 -17.47 -40.87
C PHE A 224 14.24 -16.75 -40.33
N LYS A 225 13.93 -16.79 -39.02
CA LYS A 225 12.64 -16.33 -38.47
C LYS A 225 12.61 -14.95 -37.81
N SER A 226 13.74 -14.36 -37.40
CA SER A 226 13.74 -12.98 -36.85
C SER A 226 13.16 -11.96 -37.84
N ALA A 227 13.30 -12.19 -39.14
CA ALA A 227 12.71 -11.38 -40.21
C ALA A 227 11.17 -11.49 -40.34
N TYR A 228 10.55 -12.54 -39.77
CA TYR A 228 9.09 -12.71 -39.70
C TYR A 228 8.51 -12.30 -38.34
N LEU A 229 9.42 -11.97 -37.42
CA LEU A 229 9.26 -11.30 -36.14
C LEU A 229 8.63 -9.90 -36.24
N LEU A 230 7.31 -9.72 -36.13
CA LEU A 230 6.76 -8.36 -36.04
C LEU A 230 6.76 -7.87 -34.59
N TYR A 231 7.59 -6.88 -34.29
CA TYR A 231 7.45 -6.09 -33.08
C TYR A 231 6.73 -4.79 -33.39
N LYS A 232 5.63 -4.50 -32.68
CA LYS A 232 4.90 -3.22 -32.76
C LYS A 232 5.41 -2.18 -31.75
N GLY A 233 6.65 -2.33 -31.30
CA GLY A 233 7.31 -1.37 -30.42
C GLY A 233 7.60 -0.03 -31.09
N PHE A 234 8.07 0.92 -30.29
CA PHE A 234 8.51 2.23 -30.74
C PHE A 234 9.82 2.12 -31.54
N LYS A 235 9.83 2.69 -32.76
CA LYS A 235 11.07 2.97 -33.49
C LYS A 235 11.61 4.31 -32.99
N GLY A 236 12.73 4.29 -32.28
CA GLY A 236 13.38 5.51 -31.78
C GLY A 236 13.62 6.56 -32.86
N ALA A 237 13.72 7.84 -32.48
CA ALA A 237 14.07 8.93 -33.40
C ALA A 237 15.52 8.86 -33.93
N THR A 238 16.36 7.98 -33.37
CA THR A 238 17.78 7.85 -33.68
C THR A 238 18.24 6.38 -33.82
N ASP A 239 17.32 5.43 -33.97
CA ASP A 239 17.69 4.01 -34.04
C ASP A 239 17.63 3.48 -35.48
N ASP A 240 18.81 3.17 -36.03
CA ASP A 240 18.99 2.52 -37.33
C ASP A 240 18.84 0.99 -37.24
N SER A 241 18.47 0.43 -36.07
CA SER A 241 18.17 -0.99 -35.93
C SER A 241 16.91 -1.40 -36.71
N VAL A 242 16.97 -2.58 -37.35
CA VAL A 242 15.89 -3.08 -38.23
C VAL A 242 14.70 -3.65 -37.44
N ILE A 243 14.82 -3.87 -36.12
CA ILE A 243 13.82 -4.59 -35.31
C ILE A 243 13.37 -3.74 -34.11
N ALA A 244 12.14 -3.23 -34.17
CA ALA A 244 11.54 -2.30 -33.19
C ALA A 244 11.03 -3.01 -31.92
N ASN A 245 11.92 -3.58 -31.11
CA ASN A 245 11.55 -4.33 -29.90
C ASN A 245 11.59 -3.50 -28.60
N HIS A 246 11.63 -2.17 -28.74
CA HIS A 246 11.60 -1.20 -27.65
C HIS A 246 10.15 -0.79 -27.40
N PHE A 247 9.67 -0.94 -26.17
CA PHE A 247 8.30 -0.58 -25.81
C PHE A 247 8.32 0.51 -24.74
N LEU A 248 7.83 1.67 -25.14
CA LEU A 248 7.28 2.66 -24.24
C LEU A 248 5.89 2.19 -23.79
N ASN A 249 5.22 2.96 -22.94
CA ASN A 249 3.79 2.74 -22.72
C ASN A 249 3.02 2.88 -24.04
N GLU A 250 1.82 2.28 -24.13
CA GLU A 250 1.04 2.19 -25.38
C GLU A 250 0.87 3.53 -26.15
N ASP A 251 0.92 4.67 -25.44
CA ASP A 251 0.75 6.01 -26.01
C ASP A 251 2.08 6.65 -26.45
N GLY A 252 3.20 5.91 -26.42
CA GLY A 252 4.55 6.41 -26.65
C GLY A 252 5.13 7.21 -25.47
N ALA A 253 4.56 7.09 -24.28
CA ALA A 253 5.03 7.76 -23.07
C ALA A 253 5.97 6.88 -22.23
N TRP A 254 6.87 7.49 -21.47
CA TRP A 254 7.72 6.77 -20.52
C TRP A 254 6.91 6.26 -19.33
N PHE A 255 7.26 5.08 -18.83
CA PHE A 255 6.80 4.67 -17.51
C PHE A 255 7.62 5.41 -16.44
N THR A 256 6.92 6.10 -15.54
CA THR A 256 7.57 6.98 -14.55
C THR A 256 7.72 6.28 -13.20
N VAL A 257 8.93 6.22 -12.66
CA VAL A 257 9.18 5.86 -11.26
C VAL A 257 9.50 7.10 -10.46
N LYS A 258 8.81 7.28 -9.34
CA LYS A 258 9.05 8.38 -8.38
C LYS A 258 9.39 7.84 -6.99
N GLN A 259 9.90 8.68 -6.11
CA GLN A 259 10.05 8.30 -4.71
C GLN A 259 8.69 7.95 -4.10
N SER A 260 8.66 6.98 -3.19
CA SER A 260 7.43 6.69 -2.45
C SER A 260 7.08 7.89 -1.57
N GLU A 261 5.80 8.19 -1.50
CA GLU A 261 5.24 9.14 -0.54
C GLU A 261 4.29 8.40 0.43
N THR A 262 4.34 7.06 0.47
CA THR A 262 3.45 6.24 1.28
C THR A 262 4.24 5.55 2.39
N ILE A 263 3.81 5.76 3.63
CA ILE A 263 4.24 4.97 4.77
C ILE A 263 3.23 3.83 4.95
N HIS A 264 3.67 2.61 4.67
CA HIS A 264 2.90 1.41 5.01
C HIS A 264 3.13 1.08 6.49
N ILE A 265 2.05 0.72 7.19
CA ILE A 265 2.04 0.36 8.61
C ILE A 265 1.57 -1.09 8.68
N TYR A 266 2.42 -2.00 9.14
CA TYR A 266 2.09 -3.42 9.19
C TYR A 266 1.56 -3.81 10.56
N HIS A 267 0.54 -4.67 10.60
CA HIS A 267 0.00 -5.21 11.85
C HIS A 267 1.07 -5.89 12.73
N THR A 268 2.24 -6.22 12.20
CA THR A 268 3.37 -6.82 12.91
C THR A 268 4.18 -5.82 13.75
N GLY A 269 4.01 -4.50 13.54
CA GLY A 269 4.68 -3.45 14.30
C GLY A 269 5.69 -2.62 13.51
N GLU A 270 6.00 -3.02 12.27
CA GLU A 270 6.91 -2.33 11.37
C GLU A 270 6.20 -1.29 10.51
N ILE A 271 6.96 -0.31 10.05
CA ILE A 271 6.56 0.69 9.06
C ILE A 271 7.56 0.74 7.90
N THR A 272 7.16 1.33 6.77
CA THR A 272 8.11 1.66 5.69
C THR A 272 9.04 2.79 6.12
N GLU A 273 10.35 2.60 5.94
CA GLU A 273 11.33 3.68 6.06
C GLU A 273 11.23 4.60 4.84
N LEU A 274 10.98 5.89 5.07
CA LEU A 274 10.79 6.86 4.01
C LEU A 274 11.60 8.14 4.25
N ASP A 275 12.41 8.52 3.27
CA ASP A 275 13.04 9.85 3.29
C ASP A 275 12.00 10.89 2.85
N LEU A 276 11.58 11.72 3.82
CA LEU A 276 10.56 12.74 3.64
C LEU A 276 11.14 14.14 3.38
N LYS A 277 12.44 14.27 3.12
CA LYS A 277 13.03 15.56 2.71
C LYS A 277 12.30 16.12 1.49
N ASN A 278 11.96 17.40 1.54
CA ASN A 278 11.28 18.11 0.44
C ASN A 278 9.95 17.49 0.00
N THR A 279 9.40 16.54 0.77
CA THR A 279 8.13 15.88 0.47
C THR A 279 7.00 16.80 0.91
N LYS A 280 6.02 17.03 0.03
CA LYS A 280 4.87 17.91 0.32
C LYS A 280 3.69 17.16 0.90
N LYS A 281 3.60 15.86 0.65
CA LYS A 281 2.49 15.01 1.06
C LYS A 281 2.98 13.63 1.45
N VAL A 282 2.31 13.01 2.41
CA VAL A 282 2.54 11.62 2.79
C VAL A 282 1.21 10.90 2.90
N SER A 283 1.15 9.67 2.40
CA SER A 283 0.01 8.78 2.48
C SER A 283 0.27 7.71 3.53
N TYR A 284 -0.77 7.27 4.22
CA TYR A 284 -0.68 6.19 5.20
C TYR A 284 -1.58 5.03 4.78
N VAL A 285 -1.01 3.82 4.74
CA VAL A 285 -1.75 2.59 4.44
C VAL A 285 -1.46 1.59 5.56
N TYR A 286 -2.50 1.11 6.23
CA TYR A 286 -2.38 0.05 7.22
C TYR A 286 -2.61 -1.32 6.57
N HIS A 287 -1.75 -2.29 6.83
CA HIS A 287 -1.90 -3.68 6.43
C HIS A 287 -2.35 -4.49 7.63
N ASP A 288 -3.56 -5.06 7.57
CA ASP A 288 -4.07 -5.90 8.65
C ASP A 288 -3.39 -7.28 8.70
N LYS A 289 -3.82 -8.12 9.64
CA LYS A 289 -3.26 -9.47 9.86
C LYS A 289 -3.43 -10.43 8.67
N ASP A 290 -4.34 -10.12 7.76
CA ASP A 290 -4.64 -10.89 6.56
C ASP A 290 -3.99 -10.22 5.32
N ASP A 291 -3.04 -9.30 5.54
CA ASP A 291 -2.32 -8.47 4.55
C ASP A 291 -3.24 -7.58 3.70
N LYS A 292 -4.44 -7.29 4.22
CA LYS A 292 -5.38 -6.42 3.53
C LYS A 292 -5.02 -4.96 3.76
N GLU A 293 -5.05 -4.18 2.67
CA GLU A 293 -4.74 -2.75 2.71
C GLU A 293 -5.92 -1.86 3.14
N HIS A 294 -5.60 -0.92 4.04
CA HIS A 294 -6.49 0.09 4.57
C HIS A 294 -5.90 1.48 4.31
N ASP A 295 -6.38 2.18 3.28
CA ASP A 295 -6.00 3.57 3.01
C ASP A 295 -6.52 4.50 4.12
N LEU A 296 -5.59 5.09 4.88
CA LEU A 296 -5.86 6.02 5.97
C LEU A 296 -5.79 7.50 5.50
N GLY A 297 -5.47 7.71 4.23
CA GLY A 297 -5.51 8.98 3.54
C GLY A 297 -4.16 9.67 3.39
N VAL A 298 -4.20 10.80 2.67
CA VAL A 298 -3.05 11.64 2.33
C VAL A 298 -3.02 12.89 3.20
N PHE A 299 -1.84 13.27 3.69
CA PHE A 299 -1.60 14.36 4.63
C PHE A 299 -0.56 15.32 4.06
N ASP A 300 -0.76 16.62 4.27
CA ASP A 300 0.25 17.61 3.92
C ASP A 300 1.41 17.55 4.91
N VAL A 301 2.62 17.56 4.37
CA VAL A 301 3.87 17.63 5.12
C VAL A 301 4.35 19.07 5.12
N ILE A 302 4.68 19.58 6.30
CA ILE A 302 5.31 20.89 6.46
C ILE A 302 6.72 20.70 7.02
N GLU A 303 7.61 21.62 6.66
CA GLU A 303 8.94 21.69 7.27
C GLU A 303 8.94 22.71 8.41
N ALA A 304 9.34 22.26 9.60
CA ALA A 304 9.55 23.09 10.77
C ALA A 304 11.04 23.17 11.12
N ASP A 305 11.40 24.20 11.90
CA ASP A 305 12.73 24.25 12.49
C ASP A 305 12.97 23.00 13.36
N LYS A 306 14.17 22.43 13.25
CA LYS A 306 14.57 21.31 14.09
C LYS A 306 15.13 21.84 15.40
N TRP A 307 14.65 21.28 16.52
CA TRP A 307 15.08 21.67 17.85
C TRP A 307 15.91 20.57 18.50
N LYS A 308 17.04 20.96 19.08
CA LYS A 308 17.95 20.04 19.77
C LYS A 308 17.50 19.79 21.20
N LYS A 309 17.17 20.87 21.90
CA LYS A 309 16.81 20.90 23.33
C LYS A 309 15.84 22.03 23.65
N CYS A 310 15.11 21.89 24.75
CA CYS A 310 14.29 22.94 25.35
C CYS A 310 14.64 23.10 26.84
N SER A 311 14.53 24.32 27.36
CA SER A 311 14.80 24.69 28.75
C SER A 311 13.62 25.45 29.37
N LYS A 312 13.43 25.25 30.69
CA LYS A 312 12.52 26.07 31.54
C LYS A 312 13.18 27.35 32.07
N THR A 313 14.49 27.49 31.90
CA THR A 313 15.26 28.68 32.32
C THR A 313 15.81 29.39 31.10
N GLU A 314 16.05 30.69 31.26
CA GLU A 314 16.69 31.50 30.23
C GLU A 314 18.05 30.95 29.80
N LYS A 315 18.28 31.00 28.49
CA LYS A 315 19.51 30.59 27.81
C LYS A 315 19.83 31.59 26.73
N THR A 316 21.02 32.18 26.79
CA THR A 316 21.51 33.14 25.80
C THR A 316 21.58 32.48 24.41
N GLY A 317 21.07 33.18 23.39
CA GLY A 317 21.07 32.70 21.99
C GLY A 317 20.02 31.63 21.66
N TRP A 318 19.17 31.23 22.62
CA TRP A 318 18.08 30.27 22.39
C TRP A 318 16.78 31.01 22.05
N LYS A 319 15.94 30.44 21.18
CA LYS A 319 14.65 31.03 20.79
C LYS A 319 13.70 31.02 22.01
N LYS A 320 13.20 32.20 22.40
CA LYS A 320 12.18 32.36 23.43
C LYS A 320 10.78 32.14 22.85
N VAL A 321 10.00 31.27 23.48
CA VAL A 321 8.59 30.98 23.13
C VAL A 321 7.75 31.10 24.39
N ILE A 322 6.58 31.73 24.28
CA ILE A 322 5.62 31.87 25.40
C ILE A 322 4.32 31.18 24.98
N ALA A 323 3.91 30.14 25.71
CA ALA A 323 2.66 29.43 25.48
C ALA A 323 2.08 28.92 26.80
N GLY A 324 0.75 28.99 26.95
CA GLY A 324 0.07 28.54 28.18
C GLY A 324 0.56 29.25 29.45
N GLY A 325 0.92 30.53 29.35
CA GLY A 325 1.49 31.32 30.45
C GLY A 325 2.91 30.92 30.86
N LYS A 326 3.58 30.02 30.13
CA LYS A 326 4.94 29.55 30.43
C LYS A 326 5.92 29.98 29.35
N THR A 327 7.08 30.47 29.79
CA THR A 327 8.22 30.79 28.91
C THR A 327 9.11 29.57 28.75
N ARG A 328 9.54 29.30 27.51
CA ARG A 328 10.45 28.23 27.12
C ARG A 328 11.53 28.75 26.20
N TRP A 329 12.71 28.15 26.29
CA TRP A 329 13.86 28.51 25.48
C TRP A 329 14.29 27.28 24.68
N TYR A 330 14.45 27.43 23.37
CA TYR A 330 14.77 26.35 22.44
C TYR A 330 16.12 26.53 21.77
N GLN A 331 16.92 25.47 21.78
CA GLN A 331 18.16 25.41 21.03
C GLN A 331 17.89 24.91 19.63
N TYR A 332 18.29 25.69 18.62
CA TYR A 332 18.28 25.25 17.24
C TYR A 332 19.17 24.02 17.05
N ASP A 333 18.70 23.11 16.21
CA ASP A 333 19.49 22.05 15.61
C ASP A 333 19.69 22.33 14.12
N GLU A 334 20.62 21.61 13.49
CA GLU A 334 20.83 21.73 12.05
C GLU A 334 19.68 21.09 11.26
N GLY A 335 19.24 21.77 10.20
CA GLY A 335 18.21 21.28 9.28
C GLY A 335 16.76 21.56 9.70
N LYS A 336 15.85 20.86 9.04
CA LYS A 336 14.40 20.93 9.26
C LYS A 336 13.87 19.59 9.77
N THR A 337 12.70 19.61 10.40
CA THR A 337 11.95 18.41 10.76
C THR A 337 10.63 18.40 9.99
N PRO A 338 10.29 17.29 9.30
CA PRO A 338 8.97 17.17 8.69
C PRO A 338 7.92 16.98 9.79
N LEU A 339 6.75 17.58 9.59
CA LEU A 339 5.59 17.41 10.46
C LEU A 339 4.34 17.23 9.60
N VAL A 340 3.45 16.37 10.05
CA VAL A 340 2.07 16.26 9.55
C VAL A 340 1.13 16.86 10.57
N LYS A 341 0.09 17.54 10.07
CA LYS A 341 -1.03 17.92 10.91
C LYS A 341 -1.96 16.72 11.06
N VAL A 342 -2.19 16.27 12.30
CA VAL A 342 -3.15 15.21 12.60
C VAL A 342 -4.55 15.68 12.18
N LYS A 343 -5.27 14.89 11.37
CA LYS A 343 -6.65 15.20 10.96
C LYS A 343 -7.59 14.82 12.10
N LEU A 344 -8.24 15.77 12.75
CA LEU A 344 -9.03 15.49 13.94
C LEU A 344 -10.49 15.89 13.77
N PRO A 345 -11.45 15.07 14.28
CA PRO A 345 -11.24 13.71 14.80
C PRO A 345 -10.85 12.72 13.68
N ILE A 346 -10.07 11.69 14.02
CA ILE A 346 -9.88 10.52 13.14
C ILE A 346 -11.02 9.55 13.41
N SER A 347 -11.66 9.07 12.35
CA SER A 347 -12.66 8.00 12.43
C SER A 347 -12.55 7.13 11.19
N TYR A 348 -11.91 5.97 11.35
CA TYR A 348 -11.83 4.92 10.35
C TYR A 348 -12.47 3.66 10.93
N ASN A 349 -13.46 3.10 10.23
CA ASN A 349 -14.05 1.81 10.57
C ASN A 349 -14.38 1.09 9.26
N LYS A 350 -13.58 0.09 8.92
CA LYS A 350 -13.77 -0.69 7.70
C LYS A 350 -13.14 -2.06 7.89
N ASP A 351 -13.90 -3.08 7.49
CA ASP A 351 -13.43 -4.47 7.42
C ASP A 351 -12.81 -5.00 8.74
N GLY A 352 -13.33 -4.53 9.88
CA GLY A 352 -12.88 -4.96 11.21
C GLY A 352 -11.70 -4.17 11.79
N VAL A 353 -11.12 -3.23 11.02
CA VAL A 353 -10.11 -2.29 11.51
C VAL A 353 -10.77 -1.00 11.96
N GLU A 354 -10.47 -0.60 13.20
CA GLU A 354 -11.01 0.57 13.87
C GLU A 354 -9.88 1.51 14.31
N ILE A 355 -9.88 2.74 13.81
CA ILE A 355 -8.92 3.78 14.20
C ILE A 355 -9.70 5.03 14.58
N TYR A 356 -9.63 5.38 15.84
CA TYR A 356 -10.29 6.54 16.39
C TYR A 356 -9.29 7.39 17.17
N LEU A 357 -9.36 8.71 16.96
CA LEU A 357 -8.57 9.66 17.73
C LEU A 357 -9.34 10.95 17.90
N LYS A 358 -9.48 11.37 19.15
CA LYS A 358 -10.03 12.66 19.53
C LYS A 358 -8.92 13.55 20.08
N ASP A 359 -9.17 14.85 20.07
CA ASP A 359 -8.24 15.85 20.54
C ASP A 359 -8.88 16.86 21.49
N ASN A 360 -8.01 17.62 22.15
CA ASN A 360 -8.38 18.80 22.92
C ASN A 360 -7.21 19.78 22.98
N THR A 361 -6.53 19.99 21.85
CA THR A 361 -5.23 20.68 21.84
C THR A 361 -4.98 21.38 20.53
N THR A 362 -4.21 22.46 20.57
CA THR A 362 -3.70 23.14 19.36
C THR A 362 -2.34 22.61 18.91
N ARG A 363 -1.76 21.66 19.66
CA ARG A 363 -0.48 20.99 19.35
C ARG A 363 -0.72 19.72 18.53
N GLU A 364 -1.32 19.92 17.37
CA GLU A 364 -1.86 18.90 16.47
C GLU A 364 -0.83 18.42 15.42
N TYR A 365 0.47 18.65 15.65
CA TYR A 365 1.52 18.29 14.71
C TYR A 365 2.38 17.16 15.25
N MET A 366 2.68 16.19 14.38
CA MET A 366 3.50 15.01 14.69
C MET A 366 4.56 14.81 13.63
N ASN A 367 5.69 14.22 14.00
CA ASN A 367 6.62 13.70 13.00
C ASN A 367 5.92 12.58 12.19
N PRO A 368 6.08 12.52 10.86
CA PRO A 368 5.35 11.56 10.02
C PRO A 368 5.52 10.09 10.40
N GLU A 369 6.72 9.67 10.81
CA GLU A 369 6.99 8.30 11.25
C GLU A 369 6.31 8.03 12.60
N SER A 370 6.47 8.95 13.56
CA SER A 370 5.78 8.84 14.86
C SER A 370 4.26 8.78 14.70
N TYR A 371 3.70 9.52 13.72
CA TYR A 371 2.28 9.45 13.43
C TYR A 371 1.87 8.09 12.85
N ALA A 372 2.70 7.50 11.97
CA ALA A 372 2.49 6.14 11.47
C ALA A 372 2.44 5.11 12.60
N CYS A 373 3.42 5.16 13.50
CA CYS A 373 3.50 4.31 14.69
C CYS A 373 2.26 4.49 15.58
N PHE A 374 1.78 5.72 15.74
CA PHE A 374 0.60 6.01 16.54
C PHE A 374 -0.67 5.45 15.89
N LEU A 375 -0.84 5.61 14.57
CA LEU A 375 -1.95 5.01 13.82
C LEU A 375 -1.96 3.48 13.95
N GLY A 376 -0.80 2.83 13.86
CA GLY A 376 -0.69 1.38 14.08
C GLY A 376 -1.13 0.95 15.48
N ALA A 377 -0.71 1.68 16.53
CA ALA A 377 -1.11 1.39 17.89
C ALA A 377 -2.62 1.61 18.15
N LEU A 378 -3.23 2.58 17.47
CA LEU A 378 -4.68 2.79 17.51
C LEU A 378 -5.43 1.64 16.80
N ALA A 379 -4.96 1.22 15.62
CA ALA A 379 -5.54 0.13 14.85
C ALA A 379 -5.51 -1.21 15.62
N GLU A 380 -4.42 -1.49 16.36
CA GLU A 380 -4.27 -2.70 17.17
C GLU A 380 -5.35 -2.82 18.26
N ASN A 381 -5.80 -1.70 18.84
CA ASN A 381 -6.69 -1.70 19.99
C ASN A 381 -8.15 -1.36 19.64
N GLY A 382 -8.40 -0.58 18.59
CA GLY A 382 -9.76 -0.21 18.17
C GLY A 382 -10.53 0.63 19.20
N TYR A 383 -9.85 1.35 20.09
CA TYR A 383 -10.51 2.11 21.16
C TYR A 383 -11.04 3.46 20.64
N ASP A 384 -12.33 3.75 20.90
CA ASP A 384 -13.05 4.94 20.43
C ASP A 384 -12.99 6.17 21.37
N ASP A 385 -12.30 6.00 22.51
CA ASP A 385 -12.14 6.97 23.59
C ASP A 385 -10.68 7.45 23.79
N VAL A 386 -9.75 7.06 22.91
CA VAL A 386 -8.37 7.57 22.94
C VAL A 386 -8.37 9.06 22.60
N THR A 387 -7.76 9.84 23.50
CA THR A 387 -7.68 11.30 23.37
C THR A 387 -6.25 11.76 23.65
N PHE A 388 -5.68 12.58 22.77
CA PHE A 388 -4.37 13.19 23.02
C PHE A 388 -4.47 14.66 23.43
N ASN A 389 -3.56 15.10 24.30
CA ASN A 389 -3.45 16.47 24.83
C ASN A 389 -2.39 17.30 24.09
N GLY A 390 -1.74 16.73 23.07
CA GLY A 390 -0.83 17.42 22.17
C GLY A 390 0.50 16.72 21.99
N PHE A 391 1.06 16.86 20.80
CA PHE A 391 2.46 16.59 20.48
C PHE A 391 3.16 17.94 20.31
N THR A 392 3.33 18.44 19.09
CA THR A 392 4.04 19.72 18.86
C THR A 392 3.18 20.77 18.16
N SER A 393 3.67 22.02 18.18
CA SER A 393 3.11 23.13 17.42
C SER A 393 3.61 23.11 15.97
N LYS A 394 2.97 23.89 15.10
CA LYS A 394 3.31 23.99 13.67
C LYS A 394 4.80 24.29 13.40
N ASP A 395 5.46 25.04 14.28
CA ASP A 395 6.87 25.41 14.17
C ASP A 395 7.83 24.39 14.83
N GLY A 396 7.32 23.22 15.21
CA GLY A 396 8.07 22.16 15.87
C GLY A 396 8.33 22.38 17.36
N THR A 397 7.88 23.50 17.94
CA THR A 397 8.03 23.77 19.38
C THR A 397 6.92 23.12 20.20
N GLY A 398 7.30 22.54 21.34
CA GLY A 398 6.40 21.75 22.20
C GLY A 398 5.78 22.52 23.38
N ALA A 399 5.91 23.86 23.43
CA ALA A 399 5.55 24.65 24.61
C ALA A 399 4.06 24.46 24.96
N PRO A 400 3.67 24.34 26.25
CA PRO A 400 4.47 24.58 27.46
C PRO A 400 5.36 23.41 27.90
N SER A 401 5.31 22.26 27.23
CA SER A 401 6.20 21.13 27.50
C SER A 401 7.64 21.43 27.06
N VAL A 402 8.62 20.78 27.70
CA VAL A 402 10.04 20.85 27.34
C VAL A 402 10.51 19.65 26.53
N THR A 403 9.69 18.61 26.37
CA THR A 403 10.09 17.36 25.68
C THR A 403 9.41 17.17 24.34
N HIS A 404 8.25 17.81 24.13
CA HIS A 404 7.37 17.64 22.96
C HIS A 404 7.88 18.23 21.64
N TYR A 405 9.11 18.71 21.57
CA TYR A 405 9.64 19.32 20.35
C TYR A 405 9.95 18.29 19.26
N ASN A 406 9.80 18.71 18.00
CA ASN A 406 9.91 17.90 16.77
C ASN A 406 8.82 16.81 16.63
N GLY A 407 7.76 16.83 17.43
CA GLY A 407 6.55 16.05 17.16
C GLY A 407 6.64 14.54 17.43
N ILE A 408 7.61 14.08 18.23
CA ILE A 408 7.76 12.66 18.60
C ILE A 408 7.19 12.37 20.00
N ALA A 409 7.39 13.25 20.97
CA ALA A 409 6.79 13.10 22.29
C ALA A 409 5.42 13.77 22.35
N GLY A 410 4.50 13.18 23.10
CA GLY A 410 3.12 13.64 23.24
C GLY A 410 2.46 13.12 24.50
N ASP A 411 1.31 13.69 24.85
CA ASP A 411 0.54 13.31 26.03
C ASP A 411 -0.79 12.66 25.62
N LEU A 412 -1.11 11.49 26.18
CA LEU A 412 -2.40 10.82 26.03
C LEU A 412 -3.19 10.91 27.35
N ARG A 413 -4.50 11.14 27.29
CA ARG A 413 -5.35 10.99 28.47
C ARG A 413 -5.36 9.52 28.90
N TYR A 414 -5.42 9.31 30.21
CA TYR A 414 -5.62 7.96 30.74
C TYR A 414 -7.00 7.42 30.34
N LEU A 415 -7.05 6.14 30.00
CA LEU A 415 -8.27 5.43 29.67
C LEU A 415 -9.09 5.20 30.93
N ARG A 416 -10.38 5.52 30.86
CA ARG A 416 -11.33 5.37 31.96
C ARG A 416 -12.13 4.07 31.83
N LYS A 417 -12.49 3.44 32.95
CA LYS A 417 -13.39 2.27 32.96
C LYS A 417 -14.76 2.58 32.38
N ASP A 418 -15.24 3.81 32.61
CA ASP A 418 -16.50 4.32 32.08
C ASP A 418 -16.43 4.77 30.61
N LYS A 419 -15.25 4.66 29.98
CA LYS A 419 -14.96 5.03 28.59
C LYS A 419 -15.26 6.49 28.22
N LYS A 420 -15.41 7.37 29.21
CA LYS A 420 -15.56 8.80 28.93
C LYS A 420 -14.23 9.39 28.48
N ILE A 421 -14.30 10.37 27.60
CA ILE A 421 -13.11 11.09 27.10
C ILE A 421 -12.63 12.21 28.05
N SER A 422 -13.34 12.44 29.16
CA SER A 422 -12.97 13.46 30.16
C SER A 422 -11.62 13.17 30.80
N SER A 423 -10.92 14.21 31.26
CA SER A 423 -9.66 14.06 32.02
C SER A 423 -9.87 13.14 33.23
N LEU A 424 -8.89 12.29 33.51
CA LEU A 424 -8.84 11.43 34.70
C LEU A 424 -7.58 11.79 35.48
N HIS A 425 -7.73 12.07 36.77
CA HIS A 425 -6.64 12.31 37.71
C HIS A 425 -6.44 11.03 38.53
N ILE A 426 -5.44 10.21 38.18
CA ILE A 426 -5.24 8.89 38.78
C ILE A 426 -4.67 8.96 40.21
N ASP A 427 -4.20 10.13 40.64
CA ASP A 427 -3.77 10.37 42.02
C ASP A 427 -4.95 10.52 42.98
N THR A 428 -6.07 11.06 42.53
CA THR A 428 -7.30 11.20 43.32
C THR A 428 -8.30 10.07 43.08
N ASP A 429 -8.38 9.58 41.84
CA ASP A 429 -9.38 8.60 41.40
C ASP A 429 -8.73 7.38 40.73
N PRO A 430 -7.80 6.66 41.41
CA PRO A 430 -7.05 5.55 40.80
C PRO A 430 -7.96 4.40 40.34
N ASP A 431 -9.09 4.18 41.01
CA ASP A 431 -10.03 3.10 40.70
C ASP A 431 -10.79 3.32 39.38
N GLU A 432 -10.80 4.54 38.86
CA GLU A 432 -11.45 4.88 37.58
C GLU A 432 -10.55 4.57 36.37
N LEU A 433 -9.25 4.34 36.58
CA LEU A 433 -8.30 3.96 35.54
C LEU A 433 -8.63 2.55 35.00
N ASP A 434 -8.81 2.44 33.69
CA ASP A 434 -8.90 1.13 33.03
C ASP A 434 -7.51 0.59 32.76
N ILE A 435 -6.91 -0.01 33.78
CA ILE A 435 -5.54 -0.54 33.72
C ILE A 435 -5.40 -1.57 32.61
N VAL A 436 -6.38 -2.46 32.44
CA VAL A 436 -6.30 -3.53 31.44
C VAL A 436 -6.23 -2.94 30.03
N ARG A 437 -7.07 -1.96 29.72
CA ARG A 437 -7.03 -1.29 28.41
C ARG A 437 -5.81 -0.40 28.26
N GLN A 438 -5.42 0.31 29.32
CA GLN A 438 -4.25 1.20 29.31
C GLN A 438 -2.96 0.43 29.04
N GLU A 439 -2.80 -0.74 29.68
CA GLU A 439 -1.63 -1.61 29.49
C GLU A 439 -1.60 -2.22 28.08
N LYS A 440 -2.75 -2.58 27.50
CA LYS A 440 -2.83 -3.02 26.10
C LYS A 440 -2.47 -1.91 25.11
N LEU A 441 -2.91 -0.68 25.37
CA LEU A 441 -2.51 0.47 24.57
C LEU A 441 -1.00 0.72 24.68
N ILE A 442 -0.41 0.58 25.87
CA ILE A 442 1.03 0.67 26.08
C ILE A 442 1.77 -0.44 25.31
N ASP A 443 1.31 -1.69 25.39
CA ASP A 443 1.92 -2.81 24.67
C ASP A 443 1.90 -2.56 23.14
N ALA A 444 0.81 -1.98 22.60
CA ALA A 444 0.73 -1.59 21.20
C ALA A 444 1.67 -0.40 20.87
N LEU A 445 1.75 0.62 21.72
CA LEU A 445 2.70 1.73 21.54
C LEU A 445 4.16 1.24 21.53
N VAL A 446 4.49 0.28 22.40
CA VAL A 446 5.80 -0.39 22.44
C VAL A 446 6.06 -1.15 21.15
N LYS A 447 5.08 -1.95 20.69
CA LYS A 447 5.16 -2.71 19.43
C LYS A 447 5.52 -1.82 18.23
N PHE A 448 4.97 -0.61 18.19
CA PHE A 448 5.21 0.36 17.11
C PHE A 448 6.34 1.37 17.39
N GLY A 449 7.07 1.25 18.50
CA GLY A 449 8.36 1.94 18.67
C GLY A 449 8.50 2.90 19.87
N TRP A 450 7.45 3.13 20.67
CA TRP A 450 7.59 3.86 21.94
C TRP A 450 7.97 2.93 23.09
N ASN A 451 9.24 2.89 23.44
CA ASN A 451 9.75 1.93 24.43
C ASN A 451 9.71 2.41 25.89
N SER A 452 9.36 3.69 26.13
CA SER A 452 9.25 4.23 27.48
C SER A 452 8.22 5.34 27.60
N PHE A 453 7.72 5.50 28.82
CA PHE A 453 6.66 6.46 29.15
C PHE A 453 6.94 7.17 30.49
N LEU A 454 6.25 8.29 30.72
CA LEU A 454 6.15 8.91 32.05
C LEU A 454 4.71 8.84 32.53
N SER A 455 4.54 8.44 33.77
CA SER A 455 3.23 8.27 34.41
C SER A 455 3.34 8.65 35.90
N PHE A 456 2.29 8.39 36.67
CA PHE A 456 2.22 8.68 38.10
C PHE A 456 2.10 7.37 38.89
N ASN A 457 2.68 7.36 40.11
CA ASN A 457 2.60 6.21 40.99
C ASN A 457 1.27 6.29 41.73
N ILE A 458 0.50 5.23 41.70
CA ILE A 458 -0.78 5.14 42.42
C ILE A 458 -0.74 3.96 43.37
N THR A 459 -1.76 3.86 44.23
CA THR A 459 -1.95 2.70 45.11
C THR A 459 -3.22 1.99 44.69
N ILE A 460 -3.12 0.68 44.44
CA ILE A 460 -4.25 -0.19 44.10
C ILE A 460 -4.18 -1.38 45.05
N ASP A 461 -5.28 -1.70 45.72
CA ASP A 461 -5.35 -2.80 46.69
C ASP A 461 -4.18 -2.74 47.70
N GLU A 462 -3.94 -1.54 48.25
CA GLU A 462 -2.86 -1.23 49.21
C GLU A 462 -1.43 -1.45 48.68
N LYS A 463 -1.26 -1.66 47.37
CA LYS A 463 0.05 -1.86 46.73
C LYS A 463 0.40 -0.72 45.80
N ALA A 464 1.66 -0.29 45.84
CA ALA A 464 2.19 0.66 44.88
C ALA A 464 2.11 0.08 43.46
N PHE A 465 1.58 0.87 42.55
CA PHE A 465 1.40 0.51 41.15
C PHE A 465 1.90 1.64 40.24
N ILE A 466 2.52 1.25 39.14
CA ILE A 466 2.84 2.12 38.01
C ILE A 466 2.60 1.33 36.72
N LEU A 467 2.13 2.02 35.68
CA LEU A 467 1.91 1.43 34.37
C LEU A 467 3.21 0.84 33.79
N LYS A 468 3.10 -0.20 32.95
CA LYS A 468 4.28 -0.81 32.30
C LYS A 468 5.13 0.24 31.59
N LYS A 469 6.45 -0.02 31.58
CA LYS A 469 7.46 0.79 30.88
C LYS A 469 7.43 2.29 31.27
N SER A 470 6.77 2.62 32.38
CA SER A 470 6.61 4.00 32.83
C SER A 470 7.56 4.32 33.98
N THR A 471 8.02 5.57 34.01
CA THR A 471 8.73 6.14 35.16
C THR A 471 7.85 7.17 35.85
N HIS A 472 7.89 7.20 37.19
CA HIS A 472 7.10 8.15 37.98
C HIS A 472 7.51 9.61 37.70
N MET A 473 6.52 10.48 37.52
CA MET A 473 6.70 11.92 37.48
C MET A 473 5.51 12.66 38.10
N SER A 474 5.77 13.55 39.06
CA SER A 474 4.75 14.14 39.94
C SER A 474 3.64 14.96 39.25
N HIS A 475 3.87 15.42 38.02
CA HIS A 475 2.87 16.18 37.24
C HIS A 475 2.18 15.36 36.15
N HIS A 476 2.31 14.03 36.17
CA HIS A 476 1.77 13.12 35.15
C HIS A 476 0.58 12.30 35.68
N HIS A 477 -0.08 12.80 36.72
CA HIS A 477 -1.26 12.15 37.30
C HIS A 477 -2.51 12.27 36.43
N HIS A 478 -2.49 13.06 35.34
CA HIS A 478 -3.65 13.25 34.46
C HIS A 478 -3.42 12.88 32.97
N HIS A 479 -2.27 12.28 32.66
CA HIS A 479 -1.92 11.83 31.30
C HIS A 479 -0.75 10.86 31.32
N LEU A 480 -0.71 9.97 30.32
CA LEU A 480 0.47 9.19 29.96
C LEU A 480 1.33 10.01 29.00
N HIS A 481 2.63 10.14 29.27
CA HIS A 481 3.57 10.81 28.37
C HIS A 481 4.36 9.82 27.54
N LEU A 482 4.37 10.01 26.24
CA LEU A 482 5.16 9.25 25.28
C LEU A 482 6.56 9.87 25.20
N ASN A 483 7.60 9.12 25.58
CA ASN A 483 8.96 9.65 25.58
C ASN A 483 9.58 9.63 24.18
N LYS A 484 10.25 10.72 23.81
CA LYS A 484 11.05 10.81 22.59
C LYS A 484 12.38 10.06 22.68
N GLY A 485 12.98 9.96 23.87
CA GLY A 485 14.34 9.45 24.05
C GLY A 485 14.54 7.99 23.62
N ASP A 486 13.51 7.16 23.81
CA ASP A 486 13.52 5.74 23.48
C ASP A 486 12.56 5.41 22.32
N PHE A 487 12.15 6.43 21.56
CA PHE A 487 11.37 6.21 20.35
C PHE A 487 12.27 5.68 19.25
N SER A 488 11.94 4.50 18.74
CA SER A 488 12.60 3.87 17.59
C SER A 488 11.56 3.10 16.81
N ALA A 489 11.20 3.59 15.63
CA ALA A 489 10.33 2.84 14.73
C ALA A 489 11.01 1.55 14.28
N ASN A 490 10.21 0.50 14.10
CA ASN A 490 10.66 -0.73 13.46
C ASN A 490 10.41 -0.61 11.95
N TYR A 491 11.39 -0.98 11.13
CA TYR A 491 11.29 -0.82 9.67
C TYR A 491 11.22 -2.17 8.95
N LYS A 492 10.44 -2.24 7.87
CA LYS A 492 10.30 -3.40 6.98
C LYS A 492 10.93 -3.17 5.61
#